data_AF-A0A6B2G107-F1
#
_entry.id   AF-A0A6B2G107-F1
#
_cell.length_a   1.000
_cell.length_b   1.000
_cell.length_c   1.000
_cell.angle_alpha   90.00
_cell.angle_beta   90.00
_cell.angle_gamma   90.00
#
_symmetry.space_group_name_H-M   'P 1'
#
loop_
_entity.id
_entity.type
_entity.pdbx_description
1 polymer ?
#
loop_
_entity_poly.entity_id
_entity_poly.type
_entity_poly.pdbx_seq_one_letter_code
_entity_poly.pdbx_strand_id
1 'polypeptide(L)'
;MRIIDIFTKNLAFQPNHQSSKTRNMIDTMFGLDVQKEFKCLEEGGDPVKTISETDLQLNCFITAETKFLLDGIKSKFHEVITMNSGSLNRDAQFEINTLITRLPVYLCVQFVRFYYKEQENINAKILKDVKFPARLDLTELCSPELKEKLRPMQEQVRDFEN
;
A
#
# COMPACT_ATOMS: atom_id res chain seq x y z
N MET A 1 20.79 15.44 -21.65
CA MET A 1 19.77 16.03 -20.75
C MET A 1 19.26 14.89 -19.88
N ARG A 2 19.50 14.93 -18.56
CA ARG A 2 19.40 13.74 -17.71
C ARG A 2 17.93 13.52 -17.34
N ILE A 3 17.49 12.26 -17.24
CA ILE A 3 16.11 11.86 -16.84
C ILE A 3 15.64 12.57 -15.55
N ILE A 4 16.59 12.90 -14.67
CA ILE A 4 16.40 13.66 -13.43
C ILE A 4 15.80 15.07 -13.66
N ASP A 5 16.11 15.70 -14.81
CA ASP A 5 15.72 17.08 -15.14
C ASP A 5 14.25 17.19 -15.59
N ILE A 6 13.65 16.09 -16.06
CA ILE A 6 12.22 16.03 -16.43
C ILE A 6 11.35 15.94 -15.17
N PHE A 7 11.78 15.14 -14.20
CA PHE A 7 11.07 14.96 -12.93
C PHE A 7 11.01 16.27 -12.11
N THR A 8 12.04 17.11 -12.17
CA THR A 8 12.08 18.37 -11.41
C THR A 8 11.24 19.48 -12.02
N LYS A 9 10.98 19.47 -13.34
CA LYS A 9 10.22 20.55 -14.00
C LYS A 9 8.71 20.44 -13.89
N ASN A 10 8.16 19.23 -13.71
CA ASN A 10 6.71 19.00 -13.58
C ASN A 10 6.22 18.84 -12.13
N LEU A 11 7.11 18.90 -11.13
CA LEU A 11 6.75 18.94 -9.70
C LEU A 11 6.42 20.36 -9.20
N ALA A 12 5.84 21.21 -10.04
CA ALA A 12 5.14 22.39 -9.54
C ALA A 12 3.84 21.94 -8.85
N PHE A 13 4.00 21.42 -7.63
CA PHE A 13 2.93 21.18 -6.67
C PHE A 13 2.21 22.50 -6.45
N GLN A 14 1.03 22.66 -7.06
CA GLN A 14 0.12 23.76 -6.76
C GLN A 14 -0.47 23.48 -5.36
N PRO A 15 -0.12 24.25 -4.33
CA PRO A 15 -0.63 24.00 -2.99
C PRO A 15 -2.10 24.42 -2.96
N ASN A 16 -3.00 23.46 -3.12
CA ASN A 16 -4.42 23.71 -2.95
C ASN A 16 -4.70 23.91 -1.45
N HIS A 17 -5.02 25.14 -1.07
CA HIS A 17 -5.13 25.61 0.30
C HIS A 17 -6.39 25.07 0.98
N GLN A 18 -6.24 24.00 1.77
CA GLN A 18 -7.21 23.63 2.82
C GLN A 18 -6.44 23.20 4.08
N SER A 19 -6.47 24.07 5.11
CA SER A 19 -6.05 23.82 6.51
C SER A 19 -4.81 22.93 6.69
N SER A 20 -3.61 23.44 6.38
CA SER A 20 -2.39 22.63 6.45
C SER A 20 -1.98 22.34 7.89
N LYS A 21 -2.18 21.10 8.34
CA LYS A 21 -1.22 20.49 9.26
C LYS A 21 0.14 20.56 8.56
N THR A 22 1.10 21.27 9.15
CA THR A 22 2.49 21.23 8.71
C THR A 22 2.98 19.79 8.81
N ARG A 23 3.03 19.07 7.69
CA ARG A 23 3.56 17.70 7.66
C ARG A 23 5.05 17.77 7.88
N ASN A 24 5.58 16.84 8.69
CA ASN A 24 7.02 16.73 8.87
C ASN A 24 7.68 16.39 7.52
N MET A 25 8.96 16.72 7.38
CA MET A 25 9.73 16.41 6.17
C MET A 25 9.70 14.90 5.85
N ILE A 26 9.76 14.06 6.89
CA ILE A 26 9.70 12.60 6.77
C ILE A 26 8.35 12.17 6.17
N ASP A 27 7.22 12.64 6.72
CA ASP A 27 5.88 12.29 6.22
C ASP A 27 5.66 12.79 4.78
N THR A 28 6.30 13.90 4.43
CA THR A 28 6.24 14.44 3.07
C THR A 28 7.00 13.56 2.08
N MET A 29 8.20 13.11 2.44
CA MET A 29 9.08 12.35 1.54
C MET A 29 8.79 10.84 1.50
N PHE A 30 8.43 10.26 2.65
CA PHE A 30 8.27 8.82 2.88
C PHE A 30 6.85 8.40 3.25
N GLY A 31 5.97 9.34 3.61
CA GLY A 31 4.60 9.03 3.99
C GLY A 31 3.78 8.50 2.80
N LEU A 32 3.26 7.30 2.98
CA LEU A 32 2.31 6.61 2.12
C LEU A 32 0.92 6.76 2.74
N ASP A 33 0.02 7.49 2.07
CA ASP A 33 -1.37 7.56 2.54
C ASP A 33 -2.17 6.42 1.89
N VAL A 34 -2.90 5.71 2.74
CA VAL A 34 -3.75 4.57 2.36
C VAL A 34 -5.17 4.77 2.88
N GLN A 35 -6.11 4.18 2.19
CA GLN A 35 -7.52 4.11 2.57
C GLN A 35 -7.90 2.65 2.73
N LYS A 36 -8.42 2.30 3.91
CA LYS A 36 -8.87 0.95 4.28
C LYS A 36 -10.38 0.92 4.32
N GLU A 37 -10.96 0.00 3.57
CA GLU A 37 -12.40 -0.25 3.51
C GLU A 37 -12.70 -1.57 4.20
N PHE A 38 -13.52 -1.50 5.25
CA PHE A 38 -13.93 -2.63 6.06
C PHE A 38 -15.34 -3.03 5.64
N LYS A 39 -15.46 -4.22 5.05
CA LYS A 39 -16.73 -4.79 4.60
C LYS A 39 -17.04 -6.05 5.39
N CYS A 40 -18.22 -6.10 6.01
CA CYS A 40 -18.71 -7.33 6.64
C CYS A 40 -19.10 -8.34 5.55
N LEU A 41 -18.66 -9.59 5.68
CA LEU A 41 -18.98 -10.67 4.73
C LEU A 41 -20.33 -11.34 5.03
N GLU A 42 -20.92 -11.09 6.20
CA GLU A 42 -22.16 -11.71 6.65
C GLU A 42 -23.40 -10.86 6.28
N GLU A 43 -24.51 -11.52 5.93
CA GLU A 43 -25.77 -10.84 5.62
C GLU A 43 -26.33 -10.11 6.86
N GLY A 44 -26.76 -8.85 6.67
CA GLY A 44 -27.22 -7.99 7.77
C GLY A 44 -26.09 -7.40 8.63
N GLY A 45 -24.84 -7.50 8.17
CA GLY A 45 -23.66 -6.94 8.85
C GLY A 45 -23.60 -5.42 8.90
N ASP A 46 -22.57 -4.92 9.57
CA ASP A 46 -22.31 -3.48 9.71
C ASP A 46 -22.11 -2.79 8.34
N PRO A 47 -22.46 -1.49 8.22
CA PRO A 47 -22.18 -0.71 7.02
C PRO A 47 -20.68 -0.64 6.75
N VAL A 48 -20.31 -0.49 5.47
CA VAL A 48 -18.91 -0.36 5.07
C VAL A 48 -18.28 0.85 5.77
N LYS A 49 -17.17 0.63 6.46
CA LYS A 49 -16.41 1.69 7.12
C LYS A 49 -15.14 1.96 6.34
N THR A 50 -14.83 3.24 6.14
CA THR A 50 -13.62 3.67 5.43
C THR A 50 -12.75 4.46 6.39
N ILE A 51 -11.47 4.10 6.48
CA ILE A 51 -10.49 4.73 7.37
C ILE A 51 -9.27 5.14 6.54
N SER A 52 -8.81 6.38 6.69
CA SER A 52 -7.57 6.86 6.07
C SER A 52 -6.43 6.79 7.08
N GLU A 53 -5.31 6.22 6.67
CA GLU A 53 -4.12 6.05 7.50
C GLU A 53 -2.87 6.45 6.70
N THR A 54 -1.82 6.85 7.41
CA THR A 54 -0.51 7.18 6.82
C THR A 54 0.52 6.22 7.37
N ASP A 55 1.15 5.46 6.49
CA ASP A 55 2.25 4.54 6.80
C ASP A 55 3.57 5.11 6.29
N LEU A 56 4.70 4.75 6.92
CA LEU A 56 6.04 5.13 6.45
C LEU A 56 6.75 4.01 5.70
N GLN A 57 6.22 2.78 5.81
CA GLN A 57 6.83 1.58 5.28
C GLN A 57 5.74 0.67 4.75
N LEU A 58 6.04 0.01 3.64
CA LEU A 58 5.16 -0.93 3.01
C LEU A 58 5.65 -2.34 3.28
N ASN A 59 4.82 -3.14 3.93
CA ASN A 59 5.18 -4.48 4.38
C ASN A 59 4.91 -5.51 3.29
N CYS A 60 5.97 -6.22 2.89
CA CYS A 60 5.89 -7.38 2.01
C CYS A 60 5.88 -8.64 2.87
N PHE A 61 4.72 -9.28 2.98
CA PHE A 61 4.58 -10.56 3.67
C PHE A 61 4.99 -11.69 2.75
N ILE A 62 5.94 -12.51 3.19
CA ILE A 62 6.46 -13.61 2.39
C ILE A 62 5.84 -14.89 2.90
N THR A 63 4.95 -15.49 2.12
CA THR A 63 4.36 -16.79 2.43
C THR A 63 4.92 -17.86 1.49
N ALA A 64 4.45 -19.11 1.67
CA ALA A 64 4.76 -20.21 0.77
C ALA A 64 4.32 -19.93 -0.69
N GLU A 65 3.38 -19.01 -0.90
CA GLU A 65 2.82 -18.67 -2.22
C GLU A 65 3.54 -17.47 -2.86
N THR A 66 4.04 -16.52 -2.07
CA THR A 66 4.70 -15.29 -2.56
C THR A 66 5.98 -15.57 -3.35
N LYS A 67 5.99 -15.37 -4.67
CA LYS A 67 7.21 -15.50 -5.51
C LYS A 67 7.77 -14.13 -5.91
N PHE A 68 6.89 -13.17 -6.16
CA PHE A 68 7.25 -11.81 -6.50
C PHE A 68 6.98 -10.85 -5.36
N LEU A 69 7.72 -9.74 -5.34
CA LEU A 69 7.52 -8.66 -4.37
C LEU A 69 6.05 -8.18 -4.35
N LEU A 70 5.47 -7.94 -5.53
CA LEU A 70 4.12 -7.40 -5.65
C LEU A 70 3.06 -8.31 -5.00
N ASP A 71 3.21 -9.63 -5.11
CA ASP A 71 2.30 -10.59 -4.49
C ASP A 71 2.29 -10.43 -2.96
N GLY A 72 3.48 -10.27 -2.37
CA GLY A 72 3.60 -10.13 -0.91
C GLY A 72 3.08 -8.80 -0.39
N ILE A 73 3.07 -7.78 -1.23
CA ILE A 73 2.42 -6.48 -0.96
C ILE A 73 0.90 -6.64 -1.03
N LYS A 74 0.39 -7.28 -2.10
CA LYS A 74 -1.04 -7.53 -2.29
C LYS A 74 -1.65 -8.29 -1.12
N SER A 75 -0.93 -9.27 -0.58
CA SER A 75 -1.38 -10.02 0.62
C SER A 75 -1.62 -9.14 1.85
N LYS A 76 -0.97 -7.97 1.98
CA LYS A 76 -1.26 -7.03 3.06
C LYS A 76 -2.47 -6.14 2.77
N PHE A 77 -2.70 -5.86 1.49
CA PHE A 77 -3.77 -4.96 1.07
C PHE A 77 -5.14 -5.63 1.11
N HIS A 78 -5.17 -6.96 1.06
CA HIS A 78 -6.36 -7.78 1.25
C HIS A 78 -6.18 -8.66 2.48
N GLU A 79 -6.83 -8.33 3.58
CA GLU A 79 -6.84 -9.17 4.78
C GLU A 79 -8.29 -9.47 5.20
N VAL A 80 -8.51 -10.68 5.71
CA VAL A 80 -9.76 -11.05 6.36
C VAL A 80 -9.49 -11.16 7.83
N ILE A 81 -10.20 -10.37 8.63
CA ILE A 81 -10.06 -10.34 10.08
C ILE A 81 -11.39 -10.63 10.75
N THR A 82 -11.33 -11.24 11.93
CA THR A 82 -12.50 -11.45 12.78
C THR A 82 -12.59 -10.29 13.76
N MET A 83 -13.69 -9.54 13.70
CA MET A 83 -13.97 -8.46 14.65
C MET A 83 -15.40 -8.60 15.19
N ASN A 84 -15.63 -8.03 16.36
CA ASN A 84 -16.97 -7.97 16.93
C ASN A 84 -17.85 -7.01 16.12
N SER A 85 -18.95 -7.53 15.56
CA SER A 85 -19.92 -6.73 14.82
C SER A 85 -20.93 -6.09 15.76
N GLY A 86 -21.12 -4.78 15.63
CA GLY A 86 -22.09 -4.03 16.43
C GLY A 86 -23.53 -4.38 16.05
N SER A 87 -23.80 -4.56 14.76
CA SER A 87 -25.12 -4.97 14.26
C SER A 87 -25.49 -6.41 14.66
N LEU A 88 -24.55 -7.36 14.58
CA LEU A 88 -24.82 -8.78 14.84
C LEU A 88 -24.57 -9.20 16.30
N ASN A 89 -23.94 -8.34 17.11
CA ASN A 89 -23.52 -8.59 18.50
C ASN A 89 -22.72 -9.90 18.68
N ARG A 90 -21.94 -10.28 17.66
CA ARG A 90 -21.06 -11.46 17.67
C ARG A 90 -19.83 -11.18 16.82
N ASP A 91 -18.85 -12.05 16.95
CA ASP A 91 -17.66 -12.01 16.10
C ASP A 91 -18.02 -12.44 14.68
N ALA A 92 -17.72 -11.56 13.72
CA ALA A 92 -18.01 -11.74 12.31
C ALA A 92 -16.75 -11.50 11.48
N GLN A 93 -16.73 -12.06 10.27
CA GLN A 93 -15.61 -11.86 9.35
C GLN A 93 -15.76 -10.54 8.58
N PHE A 94 -14.70 -9.74 8.63
CA PHE A 94 -14.55 -8.50 7.88
C PHE A 94 -13.44 -8.65 6.86
N GLU A 95 -13.76 -8.31 5.62
CA GLU A 95 -12.79 -8.14 4.56
C GLU A 95 -12.29 -6.69 4.59
N ILE A 96 -10.97 -6.53 4.68
CA ILE A 96 -10.30 -5.24 4.62
C ILE A 96 -9.65 -5.12 3.25
N ASN A 97 -10.10 -4.14 2.50
CA ASN A 97 -9.52 -3.75 1.23
C ASN A 97 -8.79 -2.43 1.40
N THR A 98 -7.48 -2.44 1.19
CA THR A 98 -6.63 -1.26 1.28
C THR A 98 -6.34 -0.73 -0.13
N LEU A 99 -6.37 0.59 -0.31
CA LEU A 99 -6.01 1.28 -1.54
C LEU A 99 -5.05 2.42 -1.25
N ILE A 100 -4.05 2.63 -2.11
CA ILE A 100 -3.13 3.75 -1.98
C ILE A 100 -3.81 5.03 -2.47
N THR A 101 -3.86 6.06 -1.64
CA THR A 101 -4.41 7.39 -1.99
C THR A 101 -3.30 8.38 -2.35
N ARG A 102 -2.11 8.24 -1.75
CA ARG A 102 -0.94 9.06 -2.06
C ARG A 102 0.35 8.23 -2.01
N LEU A 103 1.14 8.31 -3.08
CA LEU A 103 2.48 7.73 -3.12
C LEU A 103 3.56 8.71 -2.60
N PRO A 104 4.54 8.23 -1.83
CA PRO A 104 5.71 9.01 -1.44
C PRO A 104 6.74 9.13 -2.59
N VAL A 105 7.68 10.07 -2.45
CA VAL A 105 8.83 10.17 -3.37
C VAL A 105 9.79 9.01 -3.17
N TYR A 106 9.98 8.62 -1.91
CA TYR A 106 10.80 7.47 -1.52
C TYR A 106 9.94 6.46 -0.79
N LEU A 107 9.80 5.27 -1.37
CA LEU A 107 9.04 4.19 -0.75
C LEU A 107 9.98 3.20 -0.07
N CYS A 108 9.81 3.03 1.23
CA CYS A 108 10.52 2.01 2.00
C CYS A 108 9.70 0.71 1.99
N VAL A 109 10.30 -0.39 1.53
CA VAL A 109 9.65 -1.70 1.51
C VAL A 109 10.33 -2.64 2.51
N GLN A 110 9.57 -3.11 3.49
CA GLN A 110 10.04 -4.02 4.53
C GLN A 110 9.69 -5.47 4.17
N PHE A 111 10.71 -6.31 4.03
CA PHE A 111 10.51 -7.75 3.82
C PHE A 111 10.31 -8.45 5.17
N VAL A 112 9.08 -8.88 5.44
CA VAL A 112 8.72 -9.57 6.68
C VAL A 112 9.13 -11.04 6.58
N ARG A 113 10.43 -11.29 6.80
CA ARG A 113 11.05 -12.64 6.68
C ARG A 113 11.12 -13.42 7.98
N PHE A 114 10.92 -12.78 9.12
CA PHE A 114 11.06 -13.43 10.42
C PHE A 114 9.69 -13.84 10.92
N TYR A 115 9.58 -15.08 11.37
CA TYR A 115 8.37 -15.60 11.99
C TYR A 115 8.74 -16.57 13.10
N TYR A 116 7.83 -16.73 14.05
CA TYR A 116 7.97 -17.67 15.15
C TYR A 116 7.27 -18.98 14.78
N LYS A 117 7.97 -20.11 14.93
CA LYS A 117 7.37 -21.44 14.78
C LYS A 117 6.93 -21.93 16.15
N GLU A 118 5.63 -21.87 16.42
CA GLU A 118 5.06 -22.30 17.71
C GLU A 118 5.33 -23.77 18.03
N GLN A 119 5.28 -24.65 17.02
CA GLN A 119 5.51 -26.09 17.20
C GLN A 119 6.90 -26.40 17.79
N GLU A 120 7.92 -25.67 17.34
CA GLU A 120 9.32 -25.89 17.72
C GLU A 120 9.79 -24.88 18.78
N ASN A 121 8.97 -23.87 19.10
CA ASN A 121 9.33 -22.70 19.92
C ASN A 121 10.63 -21.99 19.46
N ILE A 122 10.81 -21.84 18.15
CA ILE A 122 12.03 -21.28 17.55
C ILE A 122 11.71 -20.11 16.63
N ASN A 123 12.54 -19.07 16.69
CA ASN A 123 12.57 -17.99 15.70
C ASN A 123 13.16 -18.50 14.38
N ALA A 124 12.41 -18.37 13.29
CA ALA A 124 12.82 -18.81 11.97
C ALA A 124 12.91 -17.64 10.98
N LYS A 125 13.82 -17.78 10.01
CA LYS A 125 13.96 -16.84 8.89
C LYS A 125 13.52 -17.51 7.59
N ILE A 126 12.67 -16.84 6.82
CA ILE A 126 12.23 -17.27 5.50
C ILE A 126 13.36 -16.99 4.50
N LEU A 127 14.00 -18.07 4.04
CA LEU A 127 15.08 -18.05 3.05
C LEU A 127 14.59 -18.15 1.60
N LYS A 128 13.27 -18.07 1.38
CA LYS A 128 12.67 -18.11 0.05
C LYS A 128 13.18 -16.95 -0.81
N ASP A 129 13.52 -17.26 -2.05
CA ASP A 129 13.86 -16.25 -3.04
C ASP A 129 12.59 -15.49 -3.46
N VAL A 130 12.64 -14.16 -3.37
CA VAL A 130 11.54 -13.28 -3.76
C VAL A 130 12.10 -12.34 -4.79
N LYS A 131 11.57 -12.44 -6.02
CA LYS A 131 12.02 -11.63 -7.14
C LYS A 131 11.43 -10.23 -7.00
N PHE A 132 12.29 -9.21 -7.04
CA PHE A 132 11.90 -7.81 -7.10
C PHE A 132 12.42 -7.20 -8.40
N PRO A 133 11.57 -6.52 -9.18
CA PRO A 133 12.00 -5.88 -10.42
C PRO A 133 12.84 -4.63 -10.11
N ALA A 134 13.71 -4.24 -11.05
CA ALA A 134 14.44 -2.97 -10.95
C ALA A 134 13.52 -1.75 -11.00
N ARG A 135 12.35 -1.90 -11.63
CA ARG A 135 11.28 -0.89 -11.67
C ARG A 135 10.01 -1.52 -11.12
N LEU A 136 9.47 -0.92 -10.07
CA LEU A 136 8.26 -1.40 -9.40
C LEU A 136 7.06 -0.60 -9.87
N ASP A 137 6.06 -1.30 -10.39
CA ASP A 137 4.76 -0.72 -10.69
C ASP A 137 3.77 -1.04 -9.56
N LEU A 138 3.18 0.00 -8.97
CA LEU A 138 2.18 -0.09 -7.90
C LEU A 138 0.82 0.42 -8.37
N THR A 139 0.66 0.71 -9.66
CA THR A 139 -0.56 1.32 -10.21
C THR A 139 -1.77 0.48 -9.87
N GLU A 140 -1.69 -0.85 -9.93
CA GLU A 140 -2.80 -1.75 -9.62
C GLU A 140 -3.39 -1.52 -8.22
N LEU A 141 -2.54 -1.26 -7.23
CA LEU A 141 -2.88 -1.08 -5.81
C LEU A 141 -3.37 0.34 -5.47
N CYS A 142 -3.30 1.26 -6.42
CA CYS A 142 -3.72 2.63 -6.23
C CYS A 142 -5.24 2.79 -6.36
N SER A 143 -5.78 3.77 -5.64
CA SER A 143 -7.15 4.26 -5.82
C SER A 143 -7.37 4.75 -7.26
N PRO A 144 -8.62 4.68 -7.78
CA PRO A 144 -8.92 5.14 -9.14
C PRO A 144 -8.57 6.61 -9.36
N GLU A 145 -8.80 7.46 -8.35
CA GLU A 145 -8.44 8.89 -8.41
C GLU A 145 -6.92 9.11 -8.57
N LEU A 146 -6.11 8.31 -7.87
CA LEU A 146 -4.66 8.39 -7.99
C LEU A 146 -4.19 7.84 -9.34
N LYS A 147 -4.81 6.76 -9.85
CA LYS A 147 -4.52 6.20 -11.18
C LYS A 147 -4.74 7.24 -12.29
N GLU A 148 -5.80 8.03 -12.21
CA GLU A 148 -6.07 9.09 -13.18
C GLU A 148 -5.01 10.20 -13.15
N LYS A 149 -4.54 10.58 -11.96
CA LYS A 149 -3.46 11.57 -11.80
C LYS A 149 -2.11 11.07 -12.33
N LEU A 150 -1.84 9.77 -12.22
CA LEU A 150 -0.59 9.16 -12.66
C LEU A 150 -0.54 8.87 -14.16
N ARG A 151 -1.69 8.64 -14.81
CA ARG A 151 -1.79 8.34 -16.25
C ARG A 151 -0.97 9.26 -17.17
N PRO A 152 -1.10 10.61 -17.10
CA PRO A 152 -0.33 11.48 -18.00
C PRO A 152 1.18 11.37 -17.79
N MET A 153 1.61 11.12 -16.55
CA MET A 153 3.02 10.95 -16.22
C MET A 153 3.55 9.61 -16.72
N GLN A 154 2.74 8.55 -16.65
CA GLN A 154 3.09 7.24 -17.20
C GLN A 154 3.21 7.24 -18.72
N GLU A 155 2.31 7.95 -19.42
CA GLU A 155 2.39 8.12 -20.86
C GLU A 155 3.69 8.81 -21.27
N GLN A 156 4.06 9.90 -20.58
CA GLN A 156 5.33 10.58 -20.82
C GLN A 156 6.52 9.63 -20.59
N VAL A 157 6.55 8.91 -19.47
CA VAL A 157 7.65 7.97 -19.17
C VAL A 157 7.75 6.88 -20.24
N ARG A 158 6.62 6.35 -20.71
CA ARG A 158 6.58 5.33 -21.77
C ARG A 158 7.09 5.87 -23.11
N ASP A 159 6.75 7.11 -23.46
CA ASP A 159 7.16 7.73 -24.72
C ASP A 159 8.67 8.05 -24.73
N PHE A 160 9.30 8.26 -23.57
CA PHE A 160 10.76 8.44 -23.46
C PHE A 160 11.56 7.13 -23.53
N GLU A 161 10.90 5.99 -23.34
CA GLU A 161 11.54 4.67 -23.34
C GLU A 161 11.51 3.98 -24.70
N ASN A 162 10.70 4.49 -25.62
CA ASN A 162 10.64 4.09 -27.04
C ASN A 162 11.52 5.01 -27.90
#